data_AF-A0A453PS19-F1
#
_entry.id   AF-A0A453PS19-F1
#
_cell.length_a   1.000
_cell.length_b   1.000
_cell.length_c   1.000
_cell.angle_alpha   90.00
_cell.angle_beta   90.00
_cell.angle_gamma   90.00
#
_symmetry.space_group_name_H-M   'P 1'
#
loop_
_entity.id
_entity.type
_entity.pdbx_description
1 polymer ?
#
loop_
_entity_poly.entity_id
_entity_poly.type
_entity_poly.pdbx_seq_one_letter_code
_entity_poly.pdbx_strand_id
1 'polypeptide(L)'
;MCATAKGARLNNMVPVPRVPKTNGEIPSFDEAFSDHRRLLDKLVLYGLVELTVNGDDNCQFWALSDQFYRTPEHRRFVRQQVVNQGFGGDADGRREVHGLGGVVDADVRRGEAAACHLPLAPQHTGKQSIRHPEHER
;
A
#
# COMPACT_ATOMS: atom_id res chain seq x y z
N MET A 1 -3.88 -0.14 -18.89
CA MET A 1 -5.07 -0.31 -18.02
C MET A 1 -4.58 -0.43 -16.58
N CYS A 2 -5.26 0.18 -15.61
CA CYS A 2 -4.95 -0.01 -14.20
C CYS A 2 -5.93 -1.02 -13.58
N ALA A 3 -5.49 -1.73 -12.53
CA ALA A 3 -6.36 -2.66 -11.81
C ALA A 3 -6.00 -2.75 -10.32
N THR A 4 -6.94 -3.25 -9.52
CA THR A 4 -6.76 -3.63 -8.12
C THR A 4 -7.11 -5.11 -7.93
N ALA A 5 -6.63 -5.73 -6.85
CA ALA A 5 -6.95 -7.10 -6.51
C ALA A 5 -8.10 -7.15 -5.49
N LYS A 6 -9.14 -7.92 -5.79
CA LYS A 6 -10.33 -8.08 -4.92
C LYS A 6 -10.45 -9.53 -4.44
N GLY A 7 -10.82 -9.70 -3.17
CA GLY A 7 -11.00 -11.01 -2.54
C GLY A 7 -10.65 -10.99 -1.06
N ALA A 8 -10.20 -12.14 -0.55
CA ALA A 8 -9.74 -12.29 0.83
C ALA A 8 -8.59 -11.31 1.15
N ARG A 9 -8.51 -10.83 2.39
CA ARG A 9 -7.42 -9.93 2.79
C ARG A 9 -6.11 -10.71 2.88
N LEU A 10 -5.08 -10.18 2.24
CA LEU A 10 -3.70 -10.67 2.40
C LEU A 10 -3.12 -10.07 3.69
N ASN A 11 -3.13 -10.83 4.78
CA ASN A 11 -2.68 -10.33 6.09
C ASN A 11 -1.35 -10.94 6.57
N ASN A 12 -0.86 -12.01 5.95
CA ASN A 12 0.33 -12.75 6.36
C ASN A 12 1.46 -12.64 5.33
N MET A 13 1.67 -11.45 4.78
CA MET A 13 2.74 -11.19 3.82
C MET A 13 3.92 -10.54 4.52
N VAL A 14 5.13 -11.07 4.30
CA VAL A 14 6.36 -10.44 4.78
C VAL A 14 6.68 -9.25 3.85
N PRO A 15 6.77 -8.00 4.36
CA PRO A 15 7.16 -6.87 3.53
C PRO A 15 8.57 -7.10 2.98
N VAL A 16 8.71 -6.98 1.66
CA VAL A 16 10.03 -7.06 1.01
C VAL A 16 10.52 -5.63 0.80
N PRO A 17 11.68 -5.24 1.36
CA PRO A 17 12.28 -3.95 1.09
C PRO A 17 12.47 -3.77 -0.43
N ARG A 18 11.88 -2.71 -0.98
CA ARG A 18 12.05 -2.35 -2.39
C ARG A 18 12.78 -1.01 -2.48
N VAL A 19 13.79 -0.94 -3.33
CA VAL A 19 14.40 0.32 -3.72
C VAL A 19 13.41 1.04 -4.66
N PRO A 20 12.99 2.28 -4.36
CA PRO A 20 12.17 3.07 -5.29
C PRO A 20 12.87 3.18 -6.64
N LYS A 21 12.11 2.96 -7.71
CA LYS A 21 12.60 3.08 -9.09
C LYS A 21 11.59 3.89 -9.89
N THR A 22 12.09 4.86 -10.64
CA THR A 22 11.31 5.50 -11.69
C THR A 22 11.34 4.59 -12.91
N ASN A 23 10.18 4.27 -13.48
CA ASN A 23 10.14 3.55 -14.75
C ASN A 23 10.72 4.46 -15.83
N GLY A 24 11.68 3.94 -16.61
CA GLY A 24 12.34 4.72 -17.66
C GLY A 24 11.48 4.87 -18.91
N GLU A 25 11.06 3.75 -19.48
CA GLU A 25 10.26 3.68 -20.70
C GLU A 25 8.96 2.89 -20.45
N ILE A 26 7.95 3.16 -21.29
CA ILE A 26 6.71 2.38 -21.29
C ILE A 26 7.05 1.00 -21.86
N PRO A 27 6.70 -0.11 -21.17
CA PRO A 27 7.01 -1.45 -21.67
C PRO A 27 6.36 -1.71 -23.02
N SER A 28 6.97 -2.58 -23.81
CA SER A 28 6.35 -3.08 -25.04
C SER A 28 5.06 -3.85 -24.75
N PHE A 29 4.24 -4.05 -25.79
CA PHE A 29 2.99 -4.80 -25.65
C PHE A 29 3.23 -6.23 -25.14
N ASP A 30 4.23 -6.93 -25.68
CA ASP A 30 4.55 -8.31 -25.30
C ASP A 30 5.03 -8.41 -23.86
N GLU A 31 5.85 -7.45 -23.39
CA GLU A 31 6.28 -7.37 -21.99
C GLU A 31 5.09 -7.10 -21.06
N ALA A 32 4.24 -6.13 -21.40
CA ALA A 32 3.06 -5.80 -20.61
C ALA A 32 2.08 -6.98 -20.53
N PHE A 33 1.92 -7.73 -21.63
CA PHE A 33 1.08 -8.93 -21.68
C PHE A 33 1.66 -10.07 -20.82
N SER A 34 2.96 -10.32 -20.92
CA SER A 34 3.66 -11.32 -20.10
C SER A 34 3.56 -10.98 -18.61
N ASP A 35 3.74 -9.71 -18.24
CA ASP A 35 3.58 -9.26 -16.86
C ASP A 35 2.13 -9.37 -16.36
N HIS A 36 1.14 -9.08 -17.22
CA HIS A 36 -0.28 -9.26 -16.91
C HIS A 36 -0.61 -10.73 -16.68
N ARG A 37 -0.09 -11.64 -17.51
CA ARG A 37 -0.26 -13.09 -17.29
C ARG A 37 0.30 -13.54 -15.94
N ARG A 38 1.51 -13.09 -15.61
CA ARG A 38 2.14 -13.39 -14.32
C ARG A 38 1.37 -12.81 -13.13
N LEU A 39 0.70 -11.68 -13.31
CA LEU A 39 -0.21 -11.13 -12.30
C LEU A 39 -1.43 -12.05 -12.12
N LEU A 40 -2.09 -12.46 -13.20
CA LEU A 40 -3.26 -13.35 -13.15
C LEU A 40 -2.95 -14.67 -12.44
N ASP A 41 -1.80 -15.30 -12.75
CA ASP A 41 -1.39 -16.55 -12.11
C ASP A 41 -1.23 -16.38 -10.59
N LYS A 42 -0.69 -15.24 -10.15
CA LYS A 42 -0.57 -14.92 -8.71
C LYS A 42 -1.92 -14.64 -8.06
N LEU A 43 -2.82 -13.94 -8.76
CA LEU A 43 -4.16 -13.68 -8.23
C LEU A 43 -4.90 -15.00 -7.98
N VAL A 44 -4.85 -15.93 -8.93
CA VAL A 44 -5.42 -17.28 -8.79
C VAL A 44 -4.82 -18.01 -7.58
N LEU A 45 -3.49 -17.98 -7.44
CA LEU A 45 -2.80 -18.63 -6.31
C LEU A 45 -3.32 -18.15 -4.94
N TYR A 46 -3.69 -16.87 -4.83
CA TYR A 46 -4.20 -16.27 -3.58
C TYR A 46 -5.74 -16.20 -3.50
N GLY A 47 -6.46 -16.78 -4.46
CA GLY A 47 -7.93 -16.71 -4.50
C GLY A 47 -8.46 -15.29 -4.68
N LEU A 48 -7.74 -14.46 -5.42
CA LEU A 48 -8.08 -13.08 -5.74
C LEU A 48 -8.51 -12.95 -7.21
N VAL A 49 -9.25 -11.89 -7.51
CA VAL A 49 -9.63 -11.52 -8.87
C VAL A 49 -9.15 -10.11 -9.19
N GLU A 50 -8.87 -9.87 -10.47
CA GLU A 50 -8.56 -8.52 -10.96
C GLU A 50 -9.85 -7.70 -11.08
N LEU A 51 -9.82 -6.48 -10.55
CA LEU A 51 -10.85 -5.48 -10.73
C LEU A 51 -10.25 -4.28 -11.45
N THR A 52 -10.72 -4.01 -12.67
CA THR A 52 -10.26 -2.87 -13.46
C THR A 52 -10.58 -1.55 -12.76
N VAL A 53 -9.62 -0.63 -12.75
CA VAL A 53 -9.80 0.75 -12.27
C VAL A 53 -9.48 1.73 -13.40
N ASN A 54 -9.95 2.97 -13.27
CA ASN A 54 -9.69 4.00 -14.27
C ASN A 54 -8.18 4.17 -14.48
N GLY A 55 -7.74 4.28 -15.74
CA GLY A 55 -6.32 4.36 -16.12
C GLY A 55 -5.71 5.75 -15.98
N ASP A 56 -6.16 6.55 -15.01
CA ASP A 56 -5.66 7.91 -14.79
C ASP A 56 -4.41 7.95 -13.89
N ASP A 57 -3.86 9.14 -13.72
CA ASP A 57 -2.70 9.44 -12.86
C ASP A 57 -2.95 9.16 -11.36
N ASN A 58 -4.19 8.90 -10.96
CA ASN A 58 -4.58 8.61 -9.59
C ASN A 58 -4.87 7.12 -9.34
N CYS A 59 -4.80 6.28 -10.38
CA CYS A 59 -5.26 4.90 -10.32
C CYS A 59 -4.61 4.06 -9.21
N GLN A 60 -3.35 4.36 -8.88
CA GLN A 60 -2.63 3.68 -7.81
C GLN A 60 -3.22 3.97 -6.42
N PHE A 61 -3.62 5.22 -6.16
CA PHE A 61 -4.22 5.60 -4.87
C PHE A 61 -5.66 5.13 -4.76
N TRP A 62 -6.39 5.07 -5.87
CA TRP A 62 -7.70 4.44 -5.94
C TRP A 62 -7.63 2.96 -5.56
N ALA A 63 -6.68 2.22 -6.16
CA ALA A 63 -6.48 0.79 -5.86
C ALA A 63 -6.07 0.55 -4.40
N LEU A 64 -5.15 1.36 -3.85
CA LEU A 64 -4.73 1.24 -2.45
C LEU A 64 -5.87 1.56 -1.48
N SER A 65 -6.67 2.60 -1.76
CA SER A 65 -7.82 2.94 -0.94
C SER A 65 -8.82 1.79 -0.86
N ASP A 66 -9.13 1.16 -2.00
CA ASP A 66 -10.02 0.00 -2.05
C ASP A 66 -9.45 -1.20 -1.25
N GLN A 67 -8.14 -1.44 -1.32
CA GLN A 67 -7.50 -2.53 -0.59
C GLN A 67 -7.51 -2.33 0.93
N PHE A 68 -7.25 -1.12 1.41
CA PHE A 68 -7.21 -0.83 2.85
C PHE A 68 -8.59 -0.65 3.46
N TYR A 69 -9.47 0.07 2.77
CA TYR A 69 -10.74 0.54 3.34
C TYR A 69 -11.98 -0.09 2.73
N ARG A 70 -11.84 -0.93 1.70
CA ARG A 70 -12.98 -1.44 0.89
C ARG A 70 -13.79 -0.32 0.24
N THR A 71 -13.16 0.83 0.02
CA THR A 71 -13.72 2.00 -0.67
C THR A 71 -12.64 2.74 -1.43
N PRO A 72 -12.85 3.09 -2.70
CA PRO A 72 -11.97 3.96 -3.47
C PRO A 72 -11.92 5.43 -2.97
N GLU A 73 -12.84 5.85 -2.11
CA GLU A 73 -13.11 7.24 -1.70
C GLU A 73 -11.98 7.92 -0.90
N HIS A 74 -11.10 7.15 -0.25
CA HIS A 74 -10.02 7.68 0.61
C HIS A 74 -8.69 7.91 -0.12
N ARG A 75 -8.68 7.95 -1.46
CA ARG A 75 -7.47 8.15 -2.29
C ARG A 75 -6.62 9.37 -1.89
N ARG A 76 -7.23 10.48 -1.47
CA ARG A 76 -6.51 11.69 -1.03
C ARG A 76 -5.72 11.44 0.25
N PHE A 77 -6.36 10.81 1.23
CA PHE A 77 -5.73 10.44 2.49
C PHE A 77 -4.58 9.44 2.27
N VAL A 78 -4.81 8.40 1.47
CA VAL A 78 -3.77 7.41 1.14
C VAL A 78 -2.55 8.08 0.49
N ARG A 79 -2.76 8.99 -0.47
CA ARG A 79 -1.67 9.74 -1.11
C ARG A 79 -0.86 10.55 -0.09
N GLN A 80 -1.53 11.23 0.84
CA GLN A 80 -0.85 12.01 1.87
C GLN A 80 0.01 11.13 2.76
N GLN A 81 -0.50 9.97 3.21
CA GLN A 81 0.26 9.05 4.05
C GLN A 81 1.48 8.47 3.35
N VAL A 82 1.37 8.15 2.05
CA VAL A 82 2.51 7.68 1.24
C VAL A 82 3.59 8.76 1.14
N VAL A 83 3.20 10.02 0.90
CA VAL A 83 4.15 11.15 0.85
C VAL A 83 4.82 11.36 2.21
N ASN A 84 4.07 11.30 3.31
CA ASN A 84 4.59 11.46 4.66
C ASN A 84 5.61 10.37 5.04
N GLN A 85 5.50 9.15 4.49
CA GLN A 85 6.49 8.08 4.72
C GLN A 85 7.81 8.34 4.00
N GLY A 86 7.77 8.97 2.81
CA GLY A 86 8.96 9.23 1.99
C GLY A 86 9.80 10.41 2.48
N PHE A 87 9.18 11.38 3.14
CA PHE A 87 9.86 12.49 3.81
C PHE A 87 9.84 12.21 5.31
N GLY A 88 10.86 11.48 5.78
CA GLY A 88 11.00 11.09 7.18
C GLY A 88 10.63 12.22 8.13
N GLY A 89 9.72 11.94 9.06
CA GLY A 89 9.45 12.83 10.18
C GLY A 89 10.73 12.95 11.00
N ASP A 90 11.35 14.12 10.97
CA ASP A 90 12.34 14.50 11.96
C ASP A 90 11.71 14.31 13.36
N ALA A 91 12.48 13.79 14.30
CA ALA A 91 12.03 13.28 15.61
C ALA A 91 11.31 14.30 16.53
N ASP A 92 11.03 15.51 16.05
CA ASP A 92 10.41 16.60 16.80
C ASP A 92 8.91 16.82 16.50
N GLY A 93 8.29 16.04 15.60
CA GLY A 93 6.82 15.93 15.53
C GLY A 93 6.02 17.23 15.30
N ARG A 94 6.66 18.35 14.95
CA ARG A 94 5.99 19.61 14.60
C ARG A 94 6.34 20.02 13.19
N ARG A 95 5.51 19.59 12.24
CA ARG A 95 5.33 20.34 11.01
C ARG A 95 3.85 20.63 10.81
N GLU A 96 3.46 21.83 11.21
CA GLU A 96 2.21 22.42 10.72
C GLU A 96 2.32 22.51 9.19
N VAL A 97 1.46 21.76 8.51
CA VAL A 97 1.23 21.92 7.07
C VAL A 97 0.46 23.22 6.83
N HIS A 98 1.14 24.35 6.97
CA HIS A 98 0.59 25.63 6.56
C HIS A 98 0.46 25.64 5.04
N GLY A 99 -0.77 25.50 4.52
CA GLY A 99 -1.05 25.85 3.12
C GLY A 99 -2.13 25.08 2.35
N LEU A 100 -2.93 24.19 2.93
CA LEU A 100 -4.04 23.55 2.20
C LEU A 100 -5.34 23.67 3.00
N GLY A 101 -5.97 24.84 2.93
CA GLY A 101 -7.14 25.19 3.74
C GLY A 101 -8.38 24.33 3.46
N GLY A 102 -8.90 23.72 4.53
CA GLY A 102 -10.33 23.49 4.78
C GLY A 102 -10.93 22.16 4.33
N VAL A 103 -10.66 21.69 3.11
CA VAL A 103 -11.32 20.48 2.57
C VAL A 103 -10.52 19.20 2.87
N VAL A 104 -9.21 19.31 3.04
CA VAL A 104 -8.30 18.17 3.26
C VAL A 104 -8.39 17.57 4.67
N ASP A 105 -8.66 18.39 5.69
CA ASP A 105 -8.80 17.95 7.09
C ASP A 105 -9.96 16.97 7.29
N ALA A 106 -11.10 17.19 6.61
CA ALA A 106 -12.28 16.33 6.78
C ALA A 106 -12.04 14.93 6.20
N ASP A 107 -11.37 14.84 5.06
CA ASP A 107 -11.02 13.55 4.44
C ASP A 107 -9.93 12.83 5.23
N VAL A 108 -8.98 13.57 5.81
CA VAL A 108 -7.96 13.02 6.71
C VAL A 108 -8.60 12.45 7.97
N ARG A 109 -9.44 13.24 8.67
CA ARG A 109 -10.15 12.77 9.86
C ARG A 109 -11.08 11.59 9.59
N ARG A 110 -11.74 11.56 8.42
CA ARG A 110 -12.56 10.42 8.00
C ARG A 110 -11.72 9.18 7.71
N GLY A 111 -10.57 9.35 7.04
CA GLY A 111 -9.62 8.28 6.78
C GLY A 111 -8.98 7.72 8.05
N GLU A 112 -8.65 8.60 9.02
CA GLU A 112 -8.19 8.23 10.35
C GLU A 112 -9.27 7.47 11.12
N ALA A 113 -10.52 7.96 11.14
CA ALA A 113 -11.63 7.26 11.79
C ALA A 113 -11.88 5.87 11.16
N ALA A 114 -11.81 5.75 9.83
CA ALA A 114 -11.89 4.46 9.14
C ALA A 114 -10.72 3.53 9.50
N ALA A 115 -9.52 4.07 9.71
CA ALA A 115 -8.36 3.31 10.15
C ALA A 115 -8.48 2.85 11.62
N CYS A 116 -9.06 3.67 12.51
CA CYS A 116 -9.26 3.34 13.92
C CYS A 116 -10.16 2.11 14.15
N HIS A 117 -11.05 1.78 13.19
CA HIS A 117 -11.93 0.60 13.26
C HIS A 117 -11.33 -0.65 12.61
N LEU A 118 -10.17 -0.55 11.98
CA LEU A 118 -9.44 -1.68 11.43
C LEU A 118 -8.43 -2.17 12.48
N PRO A 119 -8.30 -3.48 12.74
CA PRO A 119 -7.26 -3.96 13.65
C PRO A 119 -5.90 -3.48 13.12
N LEU A 120 -5.23 -2.64 13.90
CA LEU A 120 -3.87 -2.20 13.65
C LEU A 120 -3.03 -3.46 13.46
N ALA A 121 -2.34 -3.58 12.33
CA ALA A 121 -1.33 -4.61 12.17
C ALA A 121 -0.35 -4.51 13.37
N PRO A 122 0.01 -5.62 14.03
CA PRO A 122 0.89 -5.56 15.18
C PRO A 122 2.17 -4.81 14.83
N GLN A 123 2.44 -3.73 15.56
CA GLN A 123 3.74 -3.09 15.47
C GLN A 123 4.74 -4.05 16.09
N HIS A 124 5.57 -4.69 15.25
CA HIS A 124 6.62 -5.57 15.73
C HIS A 124 7.73 -4.76 16.39
N THR A 125 7.53 -4.39 17.66
CA THR A 125 8.59 -4.00 18.57
C THR A 125 9.13 -5.26 19.23
N GLY A 126 10.06 -5.95 18.58
CA GLY A 126 10.61 -7.18 19.12
C GLY A 126 11.95 -7.54 18.49
N LYS A 127 13.04 -7.10 19.14
CA LYS A 127 14.39 -7.64 18.90
C LYS A 127 14.37 -9.15 19.17
N GLN A 128 14.32 -9.99 18.15
CA GLN A 128 14.53 -11.43 18.32
C GLN A 128 16.03 -11.72 18.27
N SER A 129 16.59 -11.96 19.45
CA SER A 129 17.91 -12.53 19.66
C SER A 129 17.92 -13.97 19.14
N ILE A 130 18.70 -14.22 18.10
CA ILE A 130 18.89 -15.55 17.53
C ILE A 130 19.80 -16.33 18.50
N ARG A 131 19.21 -17.19 19.34
CA ARG A 131 19.95 -18.26 20.00
C ARG A 131 19.98 -19.46 19.06
N HIS A 132 21.17 -19.77 18.56
CA HIS A 132 21.48 -21.05 17.90
C HIS A 132 21.20 -22.21 18.86
N PRO A 133 20.58 -23.33 18.41
CA PRO A 133 20.61 -24.57 19.17
C PRO A 133 21.94 -25.29 18.92
N GLU A 134 22.62 -25.58 20.03
CA GLU A 134 23.78 -26.47 20.12
C GLU A 134 23.39 -27.89 19.69
N HIS A 135 24.31 -28.56 19.01
CA HIS A 135 24.14 -29.91 18.48
C HIS A 135 24.51 -30.93 19.57
N GLU A 136 23.53 -31.58 20.18
CA GLU A 136 23.79 -32.72 21.07
C GLU A 136 24.13 -33.95 20.23
N ARG A 137 25.10 -34.74 20.72
CA ARG A 137 25.71 -35.88 20.05
C ARG A 137 25.48 -37.13 20.88
#